data_AF-A0A382YJB3-F1
#
_entry.id   AF-A0A382YJB3-F1
#
_cell.length_a   1.000
_cell.length_b   1.000
_cell.length_c   1.000
_cell.angle_alpha   90.00
_cell.angle_beta   90.00
_cell.angle_gamma   90.00
#
_symmetry.space_group_name_H-M   'P 1'
#
loop_
_entity.id
_entity.type
_entity.pdbx_description
1 polymer ?
#
loop_
_entity_poly.entity_id
_entity_poly.type
_entity_poly.pdbx_seq_one_letter_code
_entity_poly.pdbx_strand_id
1 'polypeptide(L)'
;MEEKRILLNDDQIVLESPYDSSEVTAIKQIAGAKWDRLGKVWRIPVSSLKQVKIYAVQFDYWLDPDLRVLDLPDHPYERQGIELKDENLLIRFAYDSVRVAAVKLVPGARWDAKKKVWVAPISALPEAIDFARDFKLFVPKELESIQLEIQAEQAVGIAESRSIQSDIEIPDLKGELLPYQAAGVEYMVKHKKVFCADEMG
;
A
#
# COMPACT_ATOMS: atom_id res chain seq x y z
N MET A 1 29.53 33.04 7.07
CA MET A 1 28.83 31.75 7.20
C MET A 1 27.91 31.67 6.01
N GLU A 2 28.08 30.68 5.13
CA GLU A 2 27.15 30.50 4.00
C GLU A 2 25.81 30.07 4.58
N GLU A 3 24.79 30.91 4.39
CA GLU A 3 23.44 30.64 4.91
C GLU A 3 22.75 29.61 4.02
N LYS A 4 22.17 28.59 4.66
CA LYS A 4 21.36 27.56 4.01
C LYS A 4 19.97 28.12 3.71
N ARG A 5 19.57 28.16 2.43
CA ARG A 5 18.35 28.83 1.99
C ARG A 5 17.54 27.96 1.06
N ILE A 6 16.23 28.01 1.20
CA ILE A 6 15.25 27.39 0.29
C ILE A 6 14.36 28.50 -0.25
N LEU A 7 14.37 28.67 -1.57
CA LEU A 7 13.73 29.75 -2.31
C LEU A 7 12.73 29.18 -3.31
N LEU A 8 11.65 29.93 -3.58
CA LEU A 8 10.75 29.65 -4.71
C LEU A 8 11.26 30.37 -5.96
N ASN A 9 11.46 29.65 -7.05
CA ASN A 9 11.85 30.20 -8.35
C ASN A 9 10.93 29.63 -9.44
N ASP A 10 9.94 30.43 -9.84
CA ASP A 10 8.84 30.04 -10.73
C ASP A 10 8.09 28.79 -10.21
N ASP A 11 8.18 27.67 -10.94
CA ASP A 11 7.55 26.38 -10.62
C ASP A 11 8.55 25.40 -9.98
N GLN A 12 9.67 25.90 -9.48
CA GLN A 12 10.71 25.10 -8.85
C GLN A 12 11.14 25.68 -7.50
N ILE A 13 11.37 24.79 -6.55
CA ILE A 13 12.00 25.10 -5.29
C ILE A 13 13.51 24.92 -5.47
N VAL A 14 14.27 25.97 -5.13
CA VAL A 14 15.73 26.00 -5.21
C VAL A 14 16.29 25.93 -3.80
N LEU A 15 17.16 24.96 -3.56
CA LEU A 15 17.84 24.76 -2.30
C LEU A 15 19.33 25.04 -2.48
N GLU A 16 19.79 26.03 -1.73
CA GLU A 16 21.17 26.51 -1.69
C GLU A 16 21.79 26.14 -0.35
N SER A 17 22.86 25.35 -0.40
CA SER A 17 23.61 24.98 0.79
C SER A 17 25.04 24.55 0.47
N PRO A 18 25.96 24.67 1.45
CA PRO A 18 27.26 24.06 1.34
C PRO A 18 27.13 22.53 1.25
N TYR A 19 28.14 21.89 0.66
CA TYR A 19 28.16 20.45 0.52
C TYR A 19 28.22 19.77 1.89
N ASP A 20 27.16 19.03 2.23
CA ASP A 20 27.12 18.09 3.34
C ASP A 20 26.59 16.73 2.86
N SER A 21 27.27 15.65 3.23
CA SER A 21 26.98 14.30 2.72
C SER A 21 25.66 13.73 3.27
N SER A 22 25.28 14.10 4.48
CA SER A 22 24.02 13.66 5.11
C SER A 22 22.83 14.36 4.48
N GLU A 23 22.97 15.66 4.21
CA GLU A 23 21.99 16.50 3.52
C GLU A 23 21.78 16.05 2.08
N VAL A 24 22.86 15.80 1.33
CA VAL A 24 22.77 15.29 -0.05
C VAL A 24 22.07 13.93 -0.10
N THR A 25 22.28 13.07 0.89
CA THR A 25 21.61 11.76 0.96
C THR A 25 20.11 11.92 1.20
N ALA A 26 19.72 12.84 2.08
CA ALA A 26 18.32 13.15 2.37
C ALA A 26 17.61 13.85 1.19
N ILE A 27 18.24 14.83 0.53
CA ILE A 27 17.67 15.51 -0.64
C ILE A 27 17.43 14.52 -1.79
N LYS A 28 18.32 13.54 -1.98
CA LYS A 28 18.14 12.49 -3.00
C LYS A 28 16.92 11.59 -2.77
N GLN A 29 16.38 11.54 -1.55
CA GLN A 29 15.12 10.84 -1.27
C GLN A 29 13.89 11.66 -1.66
N ILE A 30 14.03 12.97 -1.85
CA ILE A 30 12.92 13.85 -2.24
C ILE A 30 12.59 13.60 -3.72
N ALA A 31 11.31 13.30 -3.98
CA ALA A 31 10.84 13.00 -5.32
C ALA A 31 11.09 14.19 -6.27
N GLY A 32 11.75 13.93 -7.40
CA GLY A 32 12.01 14.93 -8.44
C GLY A 32 13.18 15.88 -8.16
N ALA A 33 13.91 15.72 -7.06
CA ALA A 33 15.10 16.53 -6.77
C ALA A 33 16.22 16.29 -7.80
N LYS A 34 16.78 17.37 -8.35
CA LYS A 34 17.86 17.35 -9.33
C LYS A 34 18.95 18.33 -8.96
N TRP A 35 20.20 17.91 -9.11
CA TRP A 35 21.35 18.80 -8.94
C TRP A 35 21.57 19.65 -10.20
N ASP A 36 21.52 20.97 -10.04
CA ASP A 36 21.91 21.93 -11.07
C ASP A 36 23.41 22.25 -10.92
N ARG A 37 24.20 21.78 -11.90
CA ARG A 37 25.67 21.98 -11.90
C ARG A 37 26.07 23.43 -12.19
N LEU A 38 25.25 24.20 -12.90
CA LEU A 38 25.56 25.58 -13.26
C LEU A 38 25.31 26.50 -12.07
N GLY A 39 24.15 26.35 -11.42
CA GLY A 39 23.82 27.09 -10.21
C GLY A 39 24.51 26.58 -8.95
N LYS A 40 25.01 25.33 -8.95
CA LYS A 40 25.45 24.60 -7.75
C LYS A 40 24.36 24.54 -6.67
N VAL A 41 23.13 24.25 -7.11
CA VAL A 41 21.92 24.23 -6.27
C VAL A 41 21.09 22.99 -6.57
N TRP A 42 20.25 22.61 -5.62
CA TRP A 42 19.23 21.58 -5.85
C TRP A 42 17.95 22.23 -6.38
N ARG A 43 17.41 21.68 -7.46
CA ARG A 43 16.11 22.04 -8.03
C ARG A 43 15.10 20.94 -7.74
N ILE A 44 14.00 21.30 -7.11
CA ILE A 44 12.95 20.38 -6.67
C ILE A 44 11.63 20.91 -7.23
N PRO A 45 10.76 20.07 -7.82
CA PRO A 45 9.45 20.52 -8.28
C PRO A 45 8.60 20.98 -7.09
N VAL A 46 7.77 22.01 -7.30
CA VAL A 46 6.88 22.54 -6.26
C VAL A 46 5.94 21.46 -5.72
N SER A 47 5.56 20.45 -6.50
CA SER A 47 4.78 19.28 -6.00
C SER A 47 5.37 18.69 -4.72
N SER A 48 6.70 18.57 -4.62
CA SER A 48 7.36 17.97 -3.45
C SER A 48 7.48 18.92 -2.24
N LEU A 49 6.74 20.05 -2.21
CA LEU A 49 6.81 21.08 -1.16
C LEU A 49 6.69 20.53 0.26
N LYS A 50 5.80 19.55 0.51
CA LYS A 50 5.62 18.98 1.84
C LYS A 50 6.91 18.32 2.35
N GLN A 51 7.58 17.56 1.47
CA GLN A 51 8.87 16.92 1.80
C GLN A 51 9.96 17.97 2.03
N VAL A 52 9.94 19.06 1.25
CA VAL A 52 10.88 20.17 1.43
C VAL A 52 10.64 20.93 2.74
N LYS A 53 9.39 21.14 3.17
CA LYS A 53 9.07 21.75 4.47
C LYS A 53 9.63 20.92 5.63
N ILE A 54 9.47 19.59 5.58
CA ILE A 54 10.03 18.67 6.58
C ILE A 54 11.56 18.75 6.57
N TYR A 55 12.17 18.70 5.39
CA TYR A 55 13.62 18.80 5.21
C TYR A 55 14.16 20.11 5.79
N ALA A 56 13.48 21.23 5.54
CA ALA A 56 13.89 22.55 6.01
C ALA A 56 13.96 22.61 7.54
N VAL A 57 12.97 22.02 8.22
CA VAL A 57 12.95 21.92 9.69
C VAL A 57 14.04 20.98 10.19
N GLN A 58 14.27 19.85 9.52
CA GLN A 58 15.24 18.84 9.94
C GLN A 58 16.69 19.36 9.93
N PHE A 59 17.05 20.16 8.93
CA PHE A 59 18.43 20.64 8.73
C PHE A 59 18.61 22.14 9.00
N ASP A 60 17.62 22.77 9.63
CA ASP A 60 17.61 24.18 10.03
C ASP A 60 17.87 25.15 8.85
N TYR A 61 17.14 24.96 7.76
CA TYR A 61 17.20 25.86 6.60
C TYR A 61 16.32 27.07 6.80
N TRP A 62 16.80 28.21 6.30
CA TRP A 62 15.93 29.35 6.09
C TRP A 62 14.97 29.05 4.92
N LEU A 63 13.69 28.94 5.24
CA LEU A 63 12.61 28.72 4.27
C LEU A 63 11.92 30.05 3.93
N ASP A 64 11.85 30.35 2.64
CA ASP A 64 11.12 31.49 2.08
C ASP A 64 9.69 31.59 2.65
N PRO A 65 9.26 32.77 3.16
CA PRO A 65 7.89 32.99 3.65
C PRO A 65 6.79 32.55 2.68
N ASP A 66 6.98 32.73 1.38
CA ASP A 66 5.96 32.38 0.38
C ASP A 66 5.73 30.86 0.35
N LEU A 67 6.80 30.08 0.51
CA LEU A 67 6.72 28.61 0.63
C LEU A 67 6.04 28.16 1.92
N ARG A 68 6.09 28.95 2.99
CA ARG A 68 5.42 28.62 4.26
C ARG A 68 3.91 28.67 4.11
N VAL A 69 3.42 29.74 3.48
CA VAL A 69 1.99 30.02 3.28
C VAL A 69 1.41 29.21 2.13
N LEU A 70 2.23 28.80 1.17
CA LEU A 70 1.78 27.95 0.06
C LEU A 70 1.31 26.59 0.58
N ASP A 71 0.02 26.33 0.42
CA ASP A 71 -0.60 25.02 0.58
C ASP A 71 -0.97 24.48 -0.78
N LEU A 72 -0.24 23.45 -1.22
CA LEU A 72 -0.60 22.72 -2.42
C LEU A 72 -1.73 21.76 -2.08
N PRO A 73 -2.80 21.70 -2.90
CA PRO A 73 -3.75 20.61 -2.77
C PRO A 73 -2.98 19.30 -2.87
N ASP A 74 -3.27 18.35 -1.97
CA ASP A 74 -2.67 17.02 -2.01
C ASP A 74 -2.79 16.47 -3.44
N HIS A 75 -1.69 16.48 -4.19
CA HIS A 75 -1.71 15.87 -5.50
C HIS A 75 -1.96 14.38 -5.25
N PRO A 76 -3.05 13.80 -5.80
CA PRO A 76 -3.45 12.43 -5.50
C PRO A 76 -2.41 11.37 -5.89
N TYR A 77 -1.29 11.76 -6.49
CA TYR A 77 -0.19 10.94 -7.00
C TYR A 77 1.04 10.88 -6.08
N GLU A 78 1.11 11.68 -5.01
CA GLU A 78 2.31 11.75 -4.16
C GLU A 78 2.45 10.58 -3.19
N ARG A 79 1.35 9.91 -2.83
CA ARG A 79 1.42 8.60 -2.17
C ARG A 79 1.23 7.51 -3.21
N GLN A 80 2.34 6.99 -3.72
CA GLN A 80 2.31 5.69 -4.40
C GLN A 80 2.24 4.61 -3.33
N GLY A 81 1.14 3.88 -3.26
CA GLY A 81 0.85 3.02 -2.13
C GLY A 81 -0.58 2.49 -2.14
N ILE A 82 -0.92 1.85 -1.03
CA ILE A 82 -2.24 1.26 -0.80
C ILE A 82 -2.90 2.01 0.34
N GLU A 83 -4.19 2.26 0.20
CA GLU A 83 -5.02 2.91 1.21
C GLU A 83 -6.34 2.15 1.32
N LEU A 84 -6.82 1.90 2.53
CA LEU A 84 -8.16 1.35 2.73
C LEU A 84 -9.16 2.49 2.88
N LYS A 85 -10.19 2.50 2.04
CA LYS A 85 -11.27 3.48 2.11
C LYS A 85 -12.61 2.83 1.75
N ASP A 86 -13.59 3.00 2.63
CA ASP A 86 -14.96 2.50 2.42
C ASP A 86 -14.98 1.03 1.97
N GLU A 87 -14.28 0.15 2.71
CA GLU A 87 -14.10 -1.30 2.42
C GLU A 87 -13.38 -1.66 1.11
N ASN A 88 -12.83 -0.67 0.41
CA ASN A 88 -12.10 -0.86 -0.82
C ASN A 88 -10.64 -0.45 -0.65
N LEU A 89 -9.75 -1.22 -1.27
CA LEU A 89 -8.33 -0.93 -1.37
C LEU A 89 -8.10 -0.01 -2.57
N LEU A 90 -7.60 1.18 -2.31
CA LEU A 90 -7.17 2.16 -3.29
C LEU A 90 -5.66 1.98 -3.52
N ILE A 91 -5.30 1.56 -4.72
CA ILE A 91 -3.91 1.35 -5.12
C ILE A 91 -3.51 2.47 -6.08
N ARG A 92 -2.49 3.24 -5.69
CA ARG A 92 -2.01 4.40 -6.43
C ARG A 92 -0.55 4.20 -6.83
N PHE A 93 -0.23 4.46 -8.10
CA PHE A 93 1.14 4.47 -8.59
C PHE A 93 1.22 5.25 -9.91
N ALA A 94 2.40 5.76 -10.25
CA ALA A 94 2.64 6.38 -11.55
C ALA A 94 2.45 5.37 -12.67
N TYR A 95 1.87 5.80 -13.80
CA TYR A 95 1.64 4.92 -14.93
C TYR A 95 2.95 4.24 -15.37
N ASP A 96 2.93 2.92 -15.32
CA ASP A 96 4.00 2.04 -15.75
C ASP A 96 3.34 0.76 -16.27
N SER A 97 3.74 0.32 -17.46
CA SER A 97 3.08 -0.81 -18.12
C SER A 97 3.24 -2.12 -17.33
N VAL A 98 4.36 -2.30 -16.62
CA VAL A 98 4.62 -3.49 -15.79
C VAL A 98 3.75 -3.47 -14.55
N ARG A 99 3.67 -2.33 -13.86
CA ARG A 99 2.77 -2.14 -12.70
C ARG A 99 1.29 -2.31 -13.08
N VAL A 100 0.89 -1.82 -14.26
CA VAL A 100 -0.48 -1.99 -14.77
C VAL A 100 -0.78 -3.46 -15.08
N ALA A 101 0.18 -4.21 -15.62
CA ALA A 101 0.01 -5.64 -15.84
C ALA A 101 -0.11 -6.40 -14.52
N ALA A 102 0.74 -6.07 -13.54
CA ALA A 102 0.75 -6.73 -12.24
C ALA A 102 -0.48 -6.40 -11.38
N VAL A 103 -0.94 -5.14 -11.33
CA VAL A 103 -2.15 -4.79 -10.56
C VAL A 103 -3.41 -5.48 -11.11
N LYS A 104 -3.44 -5.81 -12.41
CA LYS A 104 -4.55 -6.58 -13.01
C LYS A 104 -4.59 -8.04 -12.55
N LEU A 105 -3.50 -8.57 -11.99
CA LEU A 105 -3.47 -9.90 -11.39
C LEU A 105 -4.11 -9.91 -10.00
N VAL A 106 -4.25 -8.75 -9.36
CA VAL A 106 -4.93 -8.64 -8.06
C VAL A 106 -6.42 -8.96 -8.25
N PRO A 107 -6.99 -9.92 -7.50
CA PRO A 107 -8.37 -10.34 -7.65
C PRO A 107 -9.36 -9.18 -7.50
N GLY A 108 -10.23 -8.97 -8.49
CA GLY A 108 -11.25 -7.93 -8.45
C GLY A 108 -10.74 -6.49 -8.61
N ALA A 109 -9.46 -6.30 -8.97
CA ALA A 109 -8.92 -4.98 -9.24
C ALA A 109 -9.53 -4.33 -10.49
N ARG A 110 -9.96 -3.07 -10.35
CA ARG A 110 -10.57 -2.26 -11.42
C ARG A 110 -10.01 -0.85 -11.44
N TRP A 111 -9.92 -0.26 -12.62
CA TRP A 111 -9.53 1.14 -12.78
C TRP A 111 -10.71 2.08 -12.54
N ASP A 112 -10.58 3.02 -11.61
CA ASP A 112 -11.51 4.15 -11.43
C ASP A 112 -10.97 5.37 -12.16
N ALA A 113 -11.58 5.70 -13.31
CA ALA A 113 -11.16 6.83 -14.14
C ALA A 113 -11.42 8.21 -13.50
N LYS A 114 -12.39 8.33 -12.58
CA LYS A 114 -12.70 9.61 -11.90
C LYS A 114 -11.63 9.95 -10.88
N LYS A 115 -11.26 8.95 -10.06
CA LYS A 115 -10.23 9.10 -9.03
C LYS A 115 -8.81 8.88 -9.58
N LYS A 116 -8.70 8.26 -10.77
CA LYS A 116 -7.45 7.82 -11.41
C LYS A 116 -6.63 6.90 -10.49
N VAL A 117 -7.32 5.91 -9.91
CA VAL A 117 -6.75 4.93 -8.98
C VAL A 117 -7.25 3.53 -9.33
N TRP A 118 -6.47 2.52 -8.94
CA TRP A 118 -6.95 1.13 -8.97
C TRP A 118 -7.71 0.85 -7.68
N VAL A 119 -8.84 0.16 -7.80
CA VAL A 119 -9.73 -0.20 -6.71
C VAL A 119 -9.83 -1.71 -6.65
N ALA A 120 -9.54 -2.31 -5.51
CA ALA A 120 -9.69 -3.74 -5.26
C ALA A 120 -10.54 -3.97 -3.99
N PRO A 121 -11.25 -5.10 -3.88
CA PRO A 121 -11.96 -5.45 -2.65
C PRO A 121 -10.98 -5.77 -1.53
N ILE A 122 -11.38 -5.56 -0.27
CA ILE A 122 -10.57 -5.93 0.91
C ILE A 122 -10.21 -7.42 0.94
N SER A 123 -11.00 -8.28 0.33
CA SER A 123 -10.69 -9.72 0.21
C SER A 123 -9.41 -10.01 -0.57
N ALA A 124 -8.95 -9.08 -1.41
CA ALA A 124 -7.70 -9.16 -2.17
C ALA A 124 -6.54 -8.42 -1.47
N LEU A 125 -6.66 -8.15 -0.16
CA LEU A 125 -5.64 -7.47 0.63
C LEU A 125 -4.28 -8.18 0.58
N PRO A 126 -4.17 -9.53 0.69
CA PRO A 126 -2.89 -10.20 0.62
C PRO A 126 -2.15 -9.93 -0.69
N GLU A 127 -2.84 -10.11 -1.83
CA GLU A 127 -2.27 -9.91 -3.17
C GLU A 127 -1.95 -8.44 -3.44
N ALA A 128 -2.78 -7.53 -2.92
CA ALA A 128 -2.51 -6.10 -3.01
C ALA A 128 -1.22 -5.74 -2.23
N ILE A 129 -1.04 -6.26 -1.02
CA ILE A 129 0.18 -6.01 -0.24
C ILE A 129 1.41 -6.60 -0.92
N ASP A 130 1.31 -7.81 -1.48
CA ASP A 130 2.41 -8.43 -2.24
C ASP A 130 2.79 -7.57 -3.45
N PHE A 131 1.81 -7.10 -4.21
CA PHE A 131 2.03 -6.12 -5.28
C PHE A 131 2.76 -4.86 -4.77
N ALA A 132 2.34 -4.29 -3.63
CA ALA A 132 3.02 -3.13 -3.08
C ALA A 132 4.46 -3.43 -2.66
N ARG A 133 4.75 -4.60 -2.08
CA ARG A 133 6.12 -5.01 -1.73
C ARG A 133 7.00 -5.16 -2.97
N ASP A 134 6.49 -5.82 -4.01
CA ASP A 134 7.23 -6.05 -5.27
C ASP A 134 7.66 -4.74 -5.93
N PHE A 135 6.77 -3.74 -5.92
CA PHE A 135 7.03 -2.43 -6.51
C PHE A 135 7.54 -1.38 -5.53
N LYS A 136 7.87 -1.76 -4.29
CA LYS A 136 8.34 -0.88 -3.21
C LYS A 136 7.43 0.33 -2.97
N LEU A 137 6.12 0.09 -3.04
CA LEU A 137 5.08 1.07 -2.76
C LEU A 137 4.84 1.16 -1.24
N PHE A 138 4.27 2.28 -0.82
CA PHE A 138 3.95 2.48 0.60
C PHE A 138 2.79 1.58 1.03
N VAL A 139 3.00 0.83 2.12
CA VAL A 139 1.98 0.03 2.80
C VAL A 139 1.79 0.60 4.21
N PRO A 140 0.59 1.10 4.55
CA PRO A 140 0.25 1.48 5.92
C PRO A 140 0.36 0.28 6.89
N LYS A 141 0.89 0.51 8.10
CA LYS A 141 1.06 -0.53 9.13
C LYS A 141 -0.27 -1.14 9.58
N GLU A 142 -1.35 -0.37 9.49
CA GLU A 142 -2.70 -0.82 9.81
C GLU A 142 -3.12 -1.96 8.87
N LEU A 143 -2.76 -1.87 7.58
CA LEU A 143 -3.06 -2.92 6.60
C LEU A 143 -2.24 -4.19 6.84
N GLU A 144 -0.99 -4.06 7.29
CA GLU A 144 -0.16 -5.22 7.65
C GLU A 144 -0.77 -5.99 8.83
N SER A 145 -1.34 -5.27 9.79
CA SER A 145 -2.00 -5.87 10.96
C SER A 145 -3.27 -6.61 10.57
N ILE A 146 -4.10 -6.01 9.69
CA ILE A 146 -5.30 -6.66 9.14
C ILE A 146 -4.93 -7.90 8.31
N GLN A 147 -3.84 -7.85 7.54
CA GLN A 147 -3.36 -9.02 6.79
C GLN A 147 -3.02 -10.19 7.72
N LEU A 148 -2.38 -9.92 8.86
CA LEU A 148 -2.03 -10.95 9.84
C LEU A 148 -3.28 -11.59 10.47
N GLU A 149 -4.31 -10.80 10.77
CA GLU A 149 -5.60 -11.32 11.27
C GLU A 149 -6.29 -12.22 10.24
N ILE A 150 -6.37 -11.76 8.98
CA ILE A 150 -6.95 -12.55 7.88
C ILE A 150 -6.16 -13.85 7.66
N GLN A 151 -4.83 -13.81 7.71
CA GLN A 151 -4.00 -15.01 7.58
C GLN A 151 -4.18 -15.98 8.76
N ALA A 152 -4.35 -15.46 9.97
CA ALA A 152 -4.62 -16.29 11.15
C ALA A 152 -5.98 -16.99 11.04
N GLU A 153 -7.03 -16.26 10.64
CA GLU A 153 -8.35 -16.85 10.39
C GLU A 153 -8.31 -17.90 9.27
N GLN A 154 -7.61 -17.61 8.16
CA GLN A 154 -7.44 -18.57 7.07
C GLN A 154 -6.65 -19.80 7.50
N ALA A 155 -5.61 -19.65 8.32
CA ALA A 155 -4.83 -20.77 8.85
C ALA A 155 -5.68 -21.66 9.78
N VAL A 156 -6.53 -21.05 10.61
CA VAL A 156 -7.51 -21.77 11.43
C VAL A 156 -8.50 -22.52 10.54
N GLY A 157 -9.08 -21.85 9.53
CA GLY A 157 -10.00 -22.50 8.59
C GLY A 157 -9.38 -23.65 7.81
N ILE A 158 -8.12 -23.53 7.38
CA ILE A 158 -7.39 -24.64 6.72
C ILE A 158 -7.12 -25.79 7.69
N ALA A 159 -6.79 -25.49 8.95
CA ALA A 159 -6.61 -26.50 9.98
C ALA A 159 -7.93 -27.22 10.30
N GLU A 160 -9.04 -26.50 10.40
CA GLU A 160 -10.39 -27.07 10.56
C GLU A 160 -10.79 -27.91 9.34
N SER A 161 -10.53 -27.44 8.11
CA SER A 161 -10.79 -28.18 6.87
C SER A 161 -9.97 -29.46 6.75
N ARG A 162 -8.82 -29.55 7.42
CA ARG A 162 -7.94 -30.73 7.43
C ARG A 162 -8.20 -31.64 8.64
N SER A 163 -9.12 -31.28 9.53
CA SER A 163 -9.49 -32.13 10.65
C SER A 163 -10.17 -33.40 10.14
N ILE A 164 -9.83 -34.53 10.77
CA ILE A 164 -10.34 -35.87 10.42
C ILE A 164 -11.42 -36.30 11.43
N GLN A 165 -11.63 -35.52 12.49
CA GLN A 165 -12.57 -35.82 13.58
C GLN A 165 -13.47 -34.62 13.83
N SER A 166 -14.77 -34.90 13.93
CA SER A 166 -15.79 -33.95 14.40
C SER A 166 -16.94 -34.72 15.05
N ASP A 167 -17.52 -34.17 16.11
CA ASP A 167 -18.68 -34.73 16.82
C ASP A 167 -20.00 -34.08 16.35
N ILE A 168 -20.11 -33.75 15.06
CA ILE A 168 -21.33 -33.11 14.53
C ILE A 168 -22.48 -34.12 14.45
N GLU A 169 -23.53 -33.88 15.22
CA GLU A 169 -24.80 -34.63 15.12
C GLU A 169 -25.77 -33.89 14.19
N ILE A 170 -26.18 -34.55 13.11
CA ILE A 170 -27.15 -34.01 12.15
C ILE A 170 -28.53 -34.59 12.51
N PRO A 171 -29.49 -33.78 12.99
CA PRO A 171 -30.85 -34.24 13.21
C PRO A 171 -31.43 -34.74 11.87
N ASP A 172 -32.02 -35.93 11.87
CA ASP A 172 -32.69 -36.60 10.73
C ASP A 172 -31.82 -37.36 9.71
N LEU A 173 -30.50 -37.49 9.92
CA LEU A 173 -29.67 -38.34 9.05
C LEU A 173 -29.93 -39.84 9.33
N LYS A 174 -30.38 -40.60 8.33
CA LYS A 174 -30.50 -42.05 8.42
C LYS A 174 -29.15 -42.72 8.11
N GLY A 175 -28.31 -42.89 9.14
CA GLY A 175 -27.02 -43.59 9.06
C GLY A 175 -25.95 -42.99 9.97
N GLU A 176 -24.81 -43.66 10.12
CA GLU A 176 -23.62 -43.13 10.81
C GLU A 176 -22.67 -42.51 9.78
N LEU A 177 -22.22 -41.26 10.02
CA LEU A 177 -21.22 -40.61 9.18
C LEU A 177 -19.83 -41.19 9.47
N LEU A 178 -19.05 -41.43 8.42
CA LEU A 178 -17.64 -41.75 8.61
C LEU A 178 -16.91 -40.50 9.17
N PRO A 179 -15.87 -40.66 10.02
CA PRO A 179 -15.23 -39.53 10.71
C PRO A 179 -14.79 -38.38 9.79
N TYR A 180 -14.30 -38.71 8.58
CA TYR A 180 -13.89 -37.73 7.58
C TYR A 180 -15.07 -37.00 6.93
N GLN A 181 -16.23 -37.67 6.77
CA GLN A 181 -17.45 -37.04 6.25
C GLN A 181 -18.05 -36.07 7.27
N ALA A 182 -18.01 -36.43 8.55
CA ALA A 182 -18.46 -35.57 9.64
C ALA A 182 -17.67 -34.25 9.66
N ALA A 183 -16.33 -34.33 9.58
CA ALA A 183 -15.48 -33.14 9.62
C ALA A 183 -15.68 -32.24 8.39
N GLY A 184 -15.89 -32.85 7.21
CA GLY A 184 -16.25 -32.12 5.99
C GLY A 184 -17.58 -31.39 6.11
N VAL A 185 -18.61 -32.03 6.69
CA VAL A 185 -19.92 -31.41 6.89
C VAL A 185 -19.87 -30.27 7.91
N GLU A 186 -19.17 -30.44 9.02
CA GLU A 186 -19.00 -29.37 10.01
C GLU A 186 -18.32 -28.14 9.39
N TYR A 187 -17.25 -28.35 8.62
CA TYR A 187 -16.55 -27.28 7.92
C TYR A 187 -17.47 -26.54 6.93
N MET A 188 -18.29 -27.27 6.16
CA MET A 188 -19.26 -26.68 5.22
C MET A 188 -20.41 -25.94 5.90
N VAL A 189 -20.85 -26.39 7.10
CA VAL A 189 -21.87 -25.68 7.88
C VAL A 189 -21.33 -24.37 8.44
N LYS A 190 -20.08 -24.37 8.92
CA LYS A 190 -19.39 -23.17 9.43
C LYS A 190 -19.05 -22.18 8.29
N HIS A 191 -18.65 -22.68 7.12
CA HIS A 191 -18.18 -21.87 6.00
C HIS A 191 -19.18 -21.88 4.83
N LYS A 192 -19.90 -20.77 4.63
CA LYS A 192 -20.97 -20.65 3.61
C LYS A 192 -20.53 -20.75 2.14
N LYS A 193 -19.22 -20.72 1.85
CA LYS A 193 -18.64 -20.80 0.50
C LYS A 193 -17.47 -21.78 0.49
N VAL A 194 -17.78 -23.05 0.25
CA VAL A 194 -16.79 -24.13 0.22
C VAL A 194 -16.95 -24.92 -1.08
N PHE A 195 -15.83 -25.31 -1.68
CA PHE A 195 -15.81 -26.31 -2.74
C PHE A 195 -15.57 -27.68 -2.10
N CYS A 196 -16.54 -28.59 -2.24
CA CYS A 196 -16.34 -29.98 -1.87
C CYS A 196 -15.57 -30.68 -2.99
N ALA A 197 -14.36 -31.14 -2.69
CA ALA A 197 -13.47 -31.85 -3.63
C ALA A 197 -13.24 -33.30 -3.17
N ASP A 198 -14.25 -33.90 -2.53
CA ASP A 198 -14.18 -35.30 -2.08
C ASP A 198 -14.19 -36.26 -3.28
N GLU A 199 -13.46 -37.36 -3.17
CA GLU A 199 -13.35 -38.38 -4.22
C GLU A 199 -14.62 -39.27 -4.19
N MET A 200 -15.20 -39.59 -5.36
CA MET A 200 -16.39 -40.46 -5.39
C MET A 200 -15.99 -41.88 -4.94
N GLY A 201 -16.37 -42.26 -3.71
CA GLY A 201 -16.23 -43.60 -3.13
C GLY A 201 -17.55 -44.33 -3.01
#